data_AF-A0A9P6RGH4-F1
#
_entry.id   AF-A0A9P6RGH4-F1
#
_cell.length_a   1.000
_cell.length_b   1.000
_cell.length_c   1.000
_cell.angle_alpha   90.00
_cell.angle_beta   90.00
_cell.angle_gamma   90.00
#
_symmetry.space_group_name_H-M   'P 1'
#
loop_
_entity.id
_entity.type
_entity.pdbx_description
1 polymer ?
#
loop_
_entity_poly.entity_id
_entity_poly.type
_entity_poly.pdbx_seq_one_letter_code
_entity_poly.pdbx_strand_id
1 'polypeptide(L)'
;MFHPTRGGTRGGQDQFKWEDVKEDKHRENYLGNSLHAAVGRWQKGRDVTWYAKAGDKDSDLATIQANKKAEMQSIKDAEAEAMAEALGYKTKRKTETNVTDKELKSAISKSVGAAQDDLDEDDTKGSSKVEGLGFK
;
A
#
# COMPACT_ATOMS: atom_id res chain seq x y z
N MET A 1 34.09 0.92 45.53
CA MET A 1 32.92 1.82 45.60
C MET A 1 32.01 1.45 44.44
N PHE A 2 30.81 0.94 44.73
CA PHE A 2 29.84 0.56 43.71
C PHE A 2 29.26 1.87 43.15
N HIS A 3 29.63 2.25 41.93
CA HIS A 3 28.94 3.32 41.23
C HIS A 3 27.69 2.67 40.65
N PRO A 4 26.48 2.91 41.18
CA PRO A 4 25.27 2.39 40.55
C PRO A 4 25.27 2.84 39.09
N THR A 5 24.96 1.92 38.18
CA THR A 5 24.84 2.18 36.75
C THR A 5 24.07 3.48 36.59
N ARG A 6 24.75 4.52 36.08
CA ARG A 6 24.28 5.90 36.17
C ARG A 6 22.92 5.98 35.49
N GLY A 7 21.85 6.03 36.27
CA GLY A 7 20.50 6.22 35.77
C GLY A 7 20.45 7.52 34.96
N GLY A 8 19.81 7.46 33.81
CA GLY A 8 19.69 8.60 32.92
C GLY A 8 19.38 8.20 31.48
N THR A 9 19.19 9.23 30.66
CA THR A 9 18.73 9.22 29.26
C THR A 9 19.72 8.65 28.25
N ARG A 10 20.93 8.31 28.69
CA ARG A 10 22.06 7.89 27.84
C ARG A 10 22.46 6.42 28.04
N GLY A 11 21.62 5.62 28.71
CA GLY A 11 21.84 4.19 28.91
C GLY A 11 21.66 3.36 27.62
N GLY A 12 21.72 2.03 27.76
CA GLY A 12 21.43 1.09 26.67
C GLY A 12 19.94 1.08 26.30
N GLN A 13 19.57 0.35 25.22
CA GLN A 13 18.20 0.28 24.69
C GLN A 13 17.16 -0.05 25.77
N ASP A 14 17.50 -0.92 26.72
CA ASP A 14 16.62 -1.34 27.83
C ASP A 14 16.40 -0.26 28.91
N GLN A 15 17.28 0.75 28.96
CA GLN A 15 17.28 1.78 29.99
C GLN A 15 16.83 3.15 29.48
N PHE A 16 16.53 3.27 28.18
CA PHE A 16 16.11 4.52 27.57
C PHE A 16 14.62 4.79 27.80
N LYS A 17 14.30 5.98 28.31
CA LYS A 17 12.92 6.45 28.49
C LYS A 17 12.79 7.89 28.03
N TRP A 18 11.76 8.15 27.22
CA TRP A 18 11.43 9.50 26.74
C TRP A 18 11.02 10.46 27.87
N GLU A 19 10.46 9.94 28.95
CA GLU A 19 10.13 10.74 30.14
C GLU A 19 11.39 11.35 30.77
N ASP A 20 12.47 10.57 30.89
CA ASP A 20 13.73 11.05 31.45
C ASP A 20 14.38 12.10 30.54
N VAL A 21 14.12 12.04 29.21
CA VAL A 21 14.61 13.03 28.23
C VAL A 21 13.99 14.40 28.47
N LYS A 22 12.77 14.49 29.01
CA LYS A 22 12.12 15.79 29.30
C LYS A 22 12.91 16.62 30.32
N GLU A 23 13.60 15.95 31.23
CA GLU A 23 14.39 16.57 32.31
C GLU A 23 15.89 16.71 31.94
N ASP A 24 16.32 16.18 30.79
CA ASP A 24 17.70 16.27 30.33
C ASP A 24 18.06 17.69 29.87
N LYS A 25 19.21 18.18 30.33
CA LYS A 25 19.81 19.44 29.88
C LYS A 25 20.00 19.49 28.36
N HIS A 26 20.26 18.34 27.75
CA HIS A 26 20.53 18.19 26.32
C HIS A 26 19.39 17.49 25.57
N ARG A 27 18.15 17.58 26.06
CA ARG A 27 16.96 16.94 25.44
C ARG A 27 16.80 17.23 23.95
N GLU A 28 17.24 18.41 23.50
CA GLU A 28 17.17 18.85 22.10
C GLU A 28 18.07 18.04 21.16
N ASN A 29 19.07 17.33 21.70
CA ASN A 29 19.97 16.48 20.92
C ASN A 29 19.39 15.09 20.65
N TYR A 30 18.21 14.76 21.18
CA TYR A 30 17.54 13.48 20.93
C TYR A 30 16.62 13.60 19.72
N LEU A 31 16.79 12.69 18.76
CA LEU A 31 15.95 12.59 17.58
C LEU A 31 14.54 12.18 17.98
N GLY A 32 13.54 13.03 17.70
CA GLY A 32 12.16 12.81 18.12
C GLY A 32 11.77 13.54 19.41
N ASN A 33 12.66 14.34 20.01
CA ASN A 33 12.37 15.15 21.20
C ASN A 33 11.13 16.05 21.05
N SER A 34 10.92 16.65 19.88
CA SER A 34 9.76 17.53 19.62
C SER A 34 8.40 16.82 19.76
N LEU A 35 8.37 15.51 19.56
CA LEU A 35 7.17 14.68 19.62
C LEU A 35 7.07 13.93 20.95
N HIS A 36 8.13 13.21 21.33
CA HIS A 36 8.11 12.24 22.42
C HIS A 36 8.53 12.82 23.78
N ALA A 37 9.29 13.92 23.78
CA ALA A 37 9.68 14.65 24.99
C ALA A 37 9.30 16.13 24.88
N ALA A 38 8.12 16.42 24.33
CA ALA A 38 7.60 17.77 24.28
C ALA A 38 7.46 18.33 25.72
N VAL A 39 8.02 19.53 25.96
CA VAL A 39 7.94 20.22 27.26
C VAL A 39 7.41 21.64 27.05
N GLY A 40 6.73 22.19 28.05
CA GLY A 40 6.23 23.57 28.06
C GLY A 40 4.72 23.67 27.83
N ARG A 41 4.19 24.89 27.96
CA ARG A 41 2.73 25.14 27.92
C ARG A 41 2.10 24.94 26.54
N TRP A 42 2.88 25.00 25.47
CA TRP A 42 2.39 24.91 24.09
C TRP A 42 1.74 23.55 23.75
N GLN A 43 2.11 22.49 24.46
CA GLN A 43 1.50 21.16 24.29
C GLN A 43 0.21 20.99 25.11
N LYS A 44 -0.05 21.85 26.11
CA LYS A 44 -1.18 21.68 27.02
C LYS A 44 -2.49 21.89 26.25
N GLY A 45 -3.33 20.85 26.20
CA GLY A 45 -4.59 20.88 25.46
C GLY A 45 -4.42 20.76 23.93
N ARG A 46 -3.24 20.36 23.45
CA ARG A 46 -2.97 20.09 22.03
C ARG A 46 -2.53 18.64 21.85
N ASP A 47 -3.07 18.00 20.84
CA ASP A 47 -2.61 16.68 20.41
C ASP A 47 -1.45 16.84 19.41
N VAL A 48 -0.22 16.62 19.87
CA VAL A 48 0.97 16.71 19.01
C VAL A 48 1.01 15.57 17.99
N THR A 49 0.38 14.44 18.30
CA THR A 49 0.32 13.21 17.49
C THR A 49 -0.93 13.13 16.61
N TRP A 50 -1.70 14.21 16.45
CA TRP A 50 -2.99 14.20 15.74
C TRP A 50 -2.91 13.58 14.33
N TYR A 51 -1.78 13.77 13.63
CA TYR A 51 -1.54 13.22 12.29
C TYR A 51 -1.43 11.68 12.28
N ALA A 52 -0.96 11.09 13.39
CA ALA A 52 -0.87 9.65 13.55
C ALA A 52 -2.22 9.03 13.96
N LYS A 53 -3.14 9.84 14.51
CA LYS A 53 -4.48 9.41 14.95
C LYS A 53 -5.53 9.40 13.85
N ALA A 54 -5.18 9.78 12.62
CA ALA A 54 -6.11 9.68 11.48
C ALA A 54 -6.54 8.23 11.16
N GLY A 55 -5.96 7.23 11.84
CA GLY A 55 -6.38 5.82 11.81
C GLY A 55 -7.03 5.29 13.11
N ASP A 56 -7.26 6.13 14.13
CA ASP A 56 -7.81 5.74 15.46
C ASP A 56 -9.33 5.96 15.56
N LYS A 57 -10.08 5.62 14.51
CA LYS A 57 -11.41 5.06 14.76
C LYS A 57 -11.15 3.59 15.03
N ASP A 58 -11.56 3.03 16.15
CA ASP A 58 -11.22 1.65 16.54
C ASP A 58 -11.64 0.56 15.51
N SER A 59 -12.44 0.91 14.49
CA SER A 59 -12.71 0.09 13.30
C SER A 59 -11.56 0.02 12.29
N ASP A 60 -10.67 1.01 12.29
CA ASP A 60 -9.69 1.26 11.24
C ASP A 60 -8.30 0.72 11.62
N LEU A 61 -7.93 0.63 12.90
CA LEU A 61 -6.63 0.04 13.29
C LEU A 61 -6.52 -1.44 12.92
N ALA A 62 -7.56 -2.24 13.15
CA ALA A 62 -7.60 -3.65 12.73
C ALA A 62 -7.54 -3.76 11.19
N THR A 63 -8.24 -2.86 10.49
CA THR A 63 -8.25 -2.78 9.03
C THR A 63 -6.89 -2.35 8.48
N ILE A 64 -6.21 -1.38 9.10
CA ILE A 64 -4.86 -0.92 8.73
C ILE A 64 -3.84 -2.01 9.00
N GLN A 65 -3.93 -2.73 10.13
CA GLN A 65 -3.05 -3.86 10.41
C GLN A 65 -3.30 -5.03 9.44
N ALA A 66 -4.56 -5.31 9.09
CA ALA A 66 -4.92 -6.29 8.07
C ALA A 66 -4.38 -5.89 6.69
N ASN A 67 -4.51 -4.62 6.30
CA ASN A 67 -3.98 -4.09 5.05
C ASN A 67 -2.45 -4.19 5.00
N LYS A 68 -1.75 -3.79 6.07
CA LYS A 68 -0.28 -3.95 6.17
C LYS A 68 0.14 -5.42 6.07
N LYS A 69 -0.61 -6.34 6.68
CA LYS A 69 -0.36 -7.78 6.56
C LYS A 69 -0.61 -8.28 5.13
N ALA A 70 -1.66 -7.80 4.48
CA ALA A 70 -1.98 -8.14 3.10
C ALA A 70 -0.90 -7.62 2.13
N GLU A 71 -0.41 -6.39 2.32
CA GLU A 71 0.71 -5.83 1.55
C GLU A 71 2.00 -6.63 1.77
N MET A 72 2.32 -6.99 3.02
CA MET A 72 3.48 -7.85 3.30
C MET A 72 3.32 -9.25 2.69
N GLN A 73 2.11 -9.81 2.67
CA GLN A 73 1.84 -11.09 2.04
C GLN A 73 1.99 -11.00 0.52
N SER A 74 1.46 -9.96 -0.13
CA SER A 74 1.61 -9.79 -1.57
C SER A 74 3.07 -9.63 -1.98
N ILE A 75 3.88 -8.92 -1.18
CA ILE A 75 5.33 -8.82 -1.39
C ILE A 75 5.99 -10.19 -1.26
N LYS A 76 5.69 -10.94 -0.19
CA LYS A 76 6.26 -12.29 0.02
C LYS A 76 5.88 -13.27 -1.08
N ASP A 77 4.65 -13.19 -1.58
CA ASP A 77 4.19 -14.03 -2.69
C ASP A 77 4.92 -13.68 -3.99
N ALA A 78 5.12 -12.38 -4.25
CA ALA A 78 5.90 -11.92 -5.41
C ALA A 78 7.38 -12.35 -5.30
N GLU A 79 7.98 -12.26 -4.10
CA GLU A 79 9.34 -12.76 -3.85
C GLU A 79 9.44 -14.29 -4.03
N ALA A 80 8.46 -15.04 -3.54
CA ALA A 80 8.41 -16.48 -3.71
C ALA A 80 8.23 -16.88 -5.20
N GLU A 81 7.43 -16.12 -5.95
CA GLU A 81 7.25 -16.32 -7.38
C GLU A 81 8.56 -16.02 -8.15
N ALA A 82 9.23 -14.92 -7.84
CA ALA A 82 10.54 -14.61 -8.43
C ALA A 82 11.59 -15.69 -8.12
N MET A 83 11.60 -16.22 -6.89
CA MET A 83 12.49 -17.32 -6.51
C MET A 83 12.14 -18.62 -7.25
N ALA A 84 10.85 -18.91 -7.44
CA ALA A 84 10.38 -20.07 -8.19
C ALA A 84 10.79 -19.99 -9.67
N GLU A 85 10.69 -18.81 -10.28
CA GLU A 85 11.16 -18.57 -11.66
C GLU A 85 12.68 -18.78 -11.77
N ALA A 86 13.47 -18.26 -10.82
CA ALA A 86 14.92 -18.46 -10.78
C ALA A 86 15.31 -19.94 -10.63
N LEU A 87 14.50 -20.72 -9.90
CA LEU A 87 14.65 -22.17 -9.75
C LEU A 87 14.09 -22.98 -10.94
N GLY A 88 13.51 -22.31 -11.94
CA GLY A 88 13.00 -22.94 -13.17
C GLY A 88 11.57 -23.50 -13.07
N TYR A 89 10.83 -23.18 -12.01
CA TYR A 89 9.41 -23.51 -11.91
C TYR A 89 8.57 -22.58 -12.80
N LYS A 90 7.47 -23.12 -13.37
CA LYS A 90 6.55 -22.34 -14.21
C LYS A 90 5.69 -21.41 -13.34
N THR A 91 5.93 -20.11 -13.42
CA THR A 91 5.16 -19.07 -12.71
C THR A 91 4.15 -18.39 -13.64
N LYS A 92 3.11 -17.77 -13.10
CA LYS A 92 2.08 -17.09 -13.88
C LYS A 92 2.29 -15.58 -13.73
N ARG A 93 3.04 -14.98 -14.66
CA ARG A 93 3.30 -13.53 -14.67
C ARG A 93 2.01 -12.74 -14.48
N LYS A 94 1.83 -12.15 -13.31
CA LYS A 94 0.76 -11.20 -13.01
C LYS A 94 1.22 -9.84 -13.56
N THR A 95 0.61 -9.40 -14.65
CA THR A 95 0.78 -8.03 -15.12
C THR A 95 -0.06 -7.13 -14.24
N GLU A 96 0.56 -6.31 -13.40
CA GLU A 96 -0.14 -5.24 -12.69
C GLU A 96 -0.57 -4.15 -13.67
N THR A 97 -1.84 -4.17 -14.05
CA THR A 97 -2.47 -3.12 -14.84
C THR A 97 -3.01 -2.05 -13.88
N ASN A 98 -2.78 -0.77 -14.19
CA ASN A 98 -3.30 0.37 -13.42
C ASN A 98 -4.83 0.55 -13.56
N VAL A 99 -5.55 -0.47 -14.02
CA VAL A 99 -6.98 -0.41 -14.31
C VAL A 99 -7.72 -1.17 -13.23
N THR A 100 -8.66 -0.51 -12.58
CA THR A 100 -9.45 -1.13 -11.51
C THR A 100 -10.43 -2.15 -12.08
N ASP A 101 -10.77 -3.19 -11.32
CA ASP A 101 -11.77 -4.20 -11.73
C ASP A 101 -13.12 -3.58 -12.13
N LYS A 102 -13.45 -2.41 -11.58
CA LYS A 102 -14.68 -1.67 -11.90
C LYS A 102 -14.61 -1.02 -13.28
N GLU A 103 -13.46 -0.47 -13.65
CA GLU A 103 -13.21 0.10 -14.98
C GLU A 103 -13.13 -1.00 -16.05
N LEU A 104 -12.59 -2.17 -15.71
CA LEU A 104 -12.62 -3.33 -16.61
C LEU A 104 -14.05 -3.81 -16.85
N LYS A 105 -14.85 -3.95 -15.79
CA LYS A 105 -16.26 -4.37 -15.91
C LYS A 105 -17.10 -3.35 -16.67
N SER A 106 -16.87 -2.05 -16.46
CA SER A 106 -17.60 -1.01 -17.20
C SER A 106 -17.17 -0.93 -18.66
N ALA A 107 -15.89 -1.11 -18.98
CA ALA A 107 -15.42 -1.21 -20.36
C ALA A 107 -16.02 -2.42 -21.09
N ILE A 108 -16.08 -3.58 -20.42
CA ILE A 108 -16.68 -4.81 -20.96
C ILE A 108 -18.19 -4.63 -21.16
N SER A 109 -18.92 -4.07 -20.19
CA SER A 109 -20.36 -3.87 -20.33
C SER A 109 -20.69 -2.80 -21.37
N LYS A 110 -19.86 -1.76 -21.50
CA LYS A 110 -19.98 -0.74 -22.55
C LYS A 110 -19.75 -1.33 -23.95
N SER A 111 -18.77 -2.23 -24.10
CA SER A 111 -18.53 -2.91 -25.38
C SER A 111 -19.61 -3.93 -25.73
N VAL A 112 -20.22 -4.59 -24.73
CA VAL A 112 -21.34 -5.53 -24.96
C VAL A 112 -22.63 -4.78 -25.28
N GLY A 113 -22.90 -3.65 -24.61
CA GLY A 113 -24.08 -2.82 -24.91
C GLY A 113 -24.03 -2.13 -26.27
N ALA A 114 -22.83 -1.77 -26.76
CA ALA A 114 -22.67 -1.20 -28.10
C ALA A 114 -22.79 -2.24 -29.24
N ALA A 115 -22.72 -3.54 -28.94
CA ALA A 115 -22.88 -4.60 -29.94
C ALA A 115 -24.34 -5.07 -30.09
N GLN A 116 -25.26 -4.60 -29.24
CA GLN A 116 -26.65 -5.07 -29.20
C GLN A 116 -27.64 -4.12 -29.90
N ASP A 117 -27.24 -2.89 -30.24
CA ASP A 117 -28.12 -1.88 -30.88
C ASP A 117 -28.02 -1.86 -32.43
N ASP A 118 -27.19 -2.71 -33.06
CA ASP A 118 -26.99 -2.75 -34.53
C ASP A 118 -27.43 -4.08 -35.18
N LEU A 119 -28.43 -4.79 -34.62
CA LEU A 119 -28.91 -6.08 -35.17
C LEU A 119 -30.44 -6.15 -35.32
N ASP A 120 -31.05 -5.19 -36.01
CA ASP A 120 -32.43 -5.29 -36.53
C ASP A 120 -32.55 -4.68 -37.95
N GLU A 121 -32.04 -5.38 -38.98
CA GLU A 121 -32.64 -5.39 -40.35
C GLU A 121 -31.98 -6.46 -41.24
N ASP A 122 -32.78 -7.34 -41.86
CA ASP A 122 -32.33 -8.43 -42.74
C ASP A 122 -32.25 -8.01 -44.21
N ASP A 123 -31.17 -7.34 -44.60
CA ASP A 123 -30.92 -6.98 -46.01
C ASP A 123 -30.08 -8.07 -46.72
N THR A 124 -30.74 -9.20 -47.03
CA THR A 124 -30.18 -10.23 -47.91
C THR A 124 -30.19 -9.77 -49.38
N LYS A 125 -29.28 -8.87 -49.79
CA LYS A 125 -28.94 -8.70 -51.22
C LYS A 125 -27.48 -8.27 -51.41
N GLY A 126 -26.70 -9.17 -52.01
CA GLY A 126 -25.46 -8.78 -52.69
C GLY A 126 -24.31 -9.76 -52.50
N SER A 127 -24.40 -10.95 -53.09
CA SER A 127 -23.20 -11.75 -53.32
C SER A 127 -22.30 -11.03 -54.33
N SER A 128 -21.30 -10.28 -53.88
CA SER A 128 -20.21 -9.85 -54.74
C SER A 128 -19.20 -11.01 -54.83
N LYS A 129 -19.17 -11.59 -56.02
CA LYS A 129 -18.26 -12.65 -56.44
C LYS A 129 -16.82 -12.14 -56.35
N VAL A 130 -16.03 -12.68 -55.42
CA VAL A 130 -14.58 -12.42 -55.36
C VAL A 130 -13.92 -13.33 -56.40
N GLU A 131 -13.56 -12.75 -57.54
CA GLU A 131 -12.69 -13.41 -58.52
C GLU A 131 -11.25 -13.42 -57.98
N GLY A 132 -10.72 -14.61 -57.72
CA GLY A 132 -9.32 -14.79 -57.35
C GLY A 132 -8.42 -14.58 -58.57
N LEU A 133 -7.48 -13.65 -58.48
CA LEU A 133 -6.38 -13.55 -59.43
C LEU A 133 -5.30 -14.58 -59.07
N GLY A 134 -5.47 -15.81 -59.57
CA GLY A 134 -4.33 -16.71 -59.77
C GLY A 134 -3.43 -16.16 -60.87
N PHE A 135 -2.12 -16.19 -60.64
CA PHE A 135 -1.11 -16.04 -61.69
C PHE A 135 -0.35 -17.37 -61.83
N LYS A 136 0.02 -17.68 -63.08
CA LYS A 136 0.53 -18.94 -63.61
C LYS A 136 1.80 -19.47 -62.94
#